data_AF-E8U3J3-F1
#
_entry.id   AF-E8U3J3-F1
#
_cell.length_a   1.000
_cell.length_b   1.000
_cell.length_c   1.000
_cell.angle_alpha   90.00
_cell.angle_beta   90.00
_cell.angle_gamma   90.00
#
_symmetry.space_group_name_H-M   'P 1'
#
loop_
_entity.id
_entity.type
_entity.pdbx_description
1 polymer ?
#
loop_
_entity_poly.entity_id
_entity_poly.type
_entity_poly.pdbx_seq_one_letter_code
_entity_poly.pdbx_strand_id
1 'polypeptide(L)' 'MTNDTTSIVGTCTAEHCRYNEAQRCTAGQIEVSMDGAHAACATFTPRTDATDQPQPGTNA' A
#
# COMPACT_ATOMS: atom_id res chain seq x y z
N MET A 1 -25.43 9.66 12.80
CA MET A 1 -25.01 8.67 11.79
C MET A 1 -23.56 8.99 11.45
N THR A 2 -22.62 8.41 12.18
CA THR A 2 -21.20 8.52 11.87
C THR A 2 -20.94 7.67 10.63
N ASN A 3 -20.61 8.30 9.51
CA ASN A 3 -20.08 7.62 8.32
C ASN A 3 -18.70 7.07 8.71
N ASP A 4 -18.68 5.93 9.40
CA ASP A 4 -17.49 5.14 9.55
C ASP A 4 -17.22 4.56 8.16
N THR A 5 -16.49 5.31 7.34
CA THR A 5 -15.99 4.85 6.05
C THR A 5 -15.06 3.69 6.35
N THR A 6 -15.67 2.51 6.48
CA THR A 6 -15.04 1.28 6.90
C THR A 6 -14.16 0.87 5.74
N SER A 7 -12.87 1.22 5.79
CA SER A 7 -11.90 0.69 4.84
C SER A 7 -12.00 -0.82 4.93
N ILE A 8 -12.18 -1.48 3.79
CA ILE A 8 -12.25 -2.94 3.69
C ILE A 8 -10.92 -3.56 4.18
N VAL A 9 -9.85 -2.76 4.23
CA VAL A 9 -8.54 -3.12 4.77
C VAL A 9 -8.46 -2.67 6.22
N GLY A 10 -8.45 -3.64 7.15
CA GLY A 10 -8.44 -3.38 8.60
C GLY A 10 -7.22 -2.62 9.10
N THR A 11 -6.04 -2.79 8.48
CA THR A 11 -4.81 -2.06 8.81
C THR A 11 -3.87 -1.99 7.59
N CYS A 12 -3.63 -0.78 7.08
CA CYS A 12 -2.62 -0.52 6.04
C CYS A 12 -1.28 -0.15 6.70
N THR A 13 -0.29 -1.04 6.61
CA THR A 13 1.07 -0.83 7.17
C THR A 13 2.04 -0.17 6.20
N ALA A 14 1.62 0.06 4.95
CA ALA A 14 2.45 0.73 3.95
C ALA A 14 2.46 2.24 4.21
N GLU A 15 3.31 2.70 5.13
CA GLU A 15 3.35 4.09 5.62
C GLU A 15 3.58 5.11 4.49
N HIS A 16 4.36 4.74 3.47
CA HIS A 16 4.66 5.60 2.32
C HIS A 16 3.64 5.45 1.18
N CYS A 17 2.56 4.69 1.36
CA CYS A 17 1.52 4.57 0.35
C CYS A 17 0.66 5.84 0.31
N ARG A 18 0.41 6.38 -0.89
CA ARG A 18 -0.47 7.54 -1.09
C ARG A 18 -1.91 7.31 -0.60
N TYR A 19 -2.35 6.04 -0.55
CA TYR A 19 -3.69 5.65 -0.13
C TYR A 19 -3.78 5.33 1.37
N ASN A 20 -2.66 5.38 2.09
CA ASN A 20 -2.67 5.16 3.52
C ASN A 20 -3.04 6.47 4.24
N GLU A 21 -4.23 6.49 4.83
CA GLU A 21 -4.73 7.56 5.68
C GLU A 21 -5.01 6.99 7.08
N ALA A 22 -4.24 7.43 8.07
CA ALA A 22 -4.36 6.97 9.46
C ALA A 22 -4.41 5.42 9.60
N GLN A 23 -3.50 4.73 8.89
CA GLN A 23 -3.42 3.26 8.86
C GLN A 23 -4.63 2.57 8.22
N ARG A 24 -5.42 3.29 7.42
CA ARG A 24 -6.53 2.76 6.63
C ARG A 24 -6.26 2.98 5.14
N CYS A 25 -6.49 1.96 4.33
CA CYS A 25 -6.34 2.10 2.88
C CYS A 25 -7.60 2.74 2.30
N THR A 26 -7.46 3.87 1.62
CA THR A 26 -8.57 4.59 0.99
C THR A 26 -8.70 4.30 -0.52
N ALA A 27 -7.92 3.35 -1.04
CA ALA A 27 -8.04 2.90 -2.41
C ALA A 27 -9.44 2.29 -2.66
N GLY A 28 -10.09 2.68 -3.75
CA GLY A 28 -11.41 2.16 -4.11
C GLY A 28 -11.43 0.68 -4.51
N GLN A 29 -10.25 0.13 -4.83
CA GLN A 29 -10.05 -1.28 -5.17
C GLN A 29 -8.63 -1.70 -4.75
N ILE A 30 -8.47 -2.96 -4.34
CA ILE A 30 -7.16 -3.58 -4.10
C ILE A 30 -6.93 -4.64 -5.17
N GLU A 31 -5.84 -4.48 -5.91
CA GLU A 31 -5.31 -5.46 -6.85
C GLU A 31 -4.05 -6.08 -6.25
N VAL A 32 -4.01 -7.41 -6.30
CA VAL A 32 -2.87 -8.20 -5.84
C VAL A 32 -2.28 -8.89 -7.05
N SER A 33 -0.98 -8.72 -7.23
CA SER A 33 -0.18 -9.40 -8.23
C SER A 33 0.77 -10.38 -7.56
N MET A 34 1.41 -11.24 -8.34
CA MET A 34 2.45 -12.14 -7.86
C MET A 34 3.80 -11.64 -8.36
N ASP A 35 4.72 -11.41 -7.43
CA ASP A 35 6.14 -11.19 -7.70
C ASP A 35 6.91 -12.46 -7.30
N GLY A 36 7.14 -13.33 -8.29
CA GLY A 36 7.66 -14.68 -8.04
C GLY A 36 6.73 -15.49 -7.13
N ALA A 37 7.25 -15.88 -5.97
CA ALA A 37 6.49 -16.64 -4.95
C ALA A 37 5.79 -15.74 -3.92
N HIS A 38 5.92 -14.42 -4.04
CA HIS A 38 5.39 -13.46 -3.07
C HIS A 38 4.18 -12.70 -3.65
N ALA A 39 3.15 -12.50 -2.84
CA ALA A 39 2.04 -11.63 -3.23
C ALA A 39 2.46 -10.16 -3.06
N ALA A 40 2.27 -9.37 -4.10
CA ALA A 40 2.57 -7.94 -4.14
C ALA A 40 1.28 -7.13 -4.30
N CYS A 41 1.15 -6.04 -3.55
CA CYS A 41 0.03 -5.11 -3.71
C CYS A 41 0.25 -4.26 -4.98
N ALA A 42 -0.43 -4.59 -6.07
CA ALA A 42 -0.33 -3.85 -7.34
C ALA A 42 -0.95 -2.45 -7.24
N THR A 43 -1.84 -2.23 -6.28
CA THR A 43 -2.42 -0.91 -5.96
C THR A 43 -1.45 0.02 -5.23
N PHE A 44 -0.34 -0.49 -4.68
CA PHE A 44 0.60 0.35 -3.96
C PHE A 44 1.12 1.47 -4.87
N THR A 45 1.05 2.71 -4.39
CA THR A 45 1.63 3.86 -5.07
C THR A 45 2.36 4.71 -4.04
N PRO A 46 3.67 4.93 -4.19
CA PRO A 46 4.45 5.71 -3.24
C PRO A 46 4.01 7.18 -3.25
N ARG A 47 4.08 7.82 -2.09
CA ARG A 47 3.97 9.27 -1.99
C ARG A 47 5.25 9.90 -2.54
N THR A 48 5.12 10.92 -3.39
CA THR A 48 6.25 11.59 -4.07
C THR A 48 7.24 12.29 -3.14
N ASP A 49 6.94 12.36 -1.85
CA ASP A 49 7.75 12.90 -0.77
C ASP A 49 8.75 11.87 -0.18
N ALA A 50 8.71 10.62 -0.64
CA ALA A 50 9.65 9.59 -0.22
C ALA A 50 10.86 9.51 -1.17
N THR A 51 12.02 9.89 -0.65
CA THR A 51 13.34 9.34 -1.00
C THR A 51 13.41 7.83 -0.67
N ASP A 52 12.44 7.07 -1.16
CA ASP A 52 12.39 5.61 -1.11
C ASP A 52 12.40 5.15 -2.57
N GLN A 53 13.58 5.25 -3.18
CA GLN A 53 13.86 4.49 -4.39
C GLN A 53 13.65 3.01 -4.03
N PRO A 54 12.92 2.23 -4.85
CA PRO A 54 12.86 0.79 -4.65
C PRO A 54 14.30 0.28 -4.65
N GLN A 55 14.80 -0.15 -3.49
CA GLN A 55 16.14 -0.68 -3.39
C GLN A 55 16.15 -1.94 -4.27
N PRO A 56 16.87 -1.95 -5.41
CA PRO A 56 16.99 -3.15 -6.20
C PRO A 56 17.70 -4.13 -5.27
N GLY A 57 17.06 -5.26 -4.98
CA GLY A 57 17.63 -6.29 -4.13
C GLY A 57 18.96 -6.75 -4.73
N THR A 58 20.07 -6.17 -4.27
CA THR A 58 21.41 -6.69 -4.51
C THR A 58 21.59 -7.86 -3.56
N ASN A 59 21.24 -9.06 -4.03
CA ASN A 59 21.75 -10.30 -3.45
C ASN A 59 23.27 -10.30 -3.68
N ALA A 60 24.03 -10.15 -2.60
CA ALA A 60 25.46 -10.44 -2.55
C ALA A 60 25.65 -11.92 -2.19
#